data_AF-A0A1Y4HC08-F1
#
_entry.id   AF-A0A1Y4HC08-F1
#
_cell.length_a   1.000
_cell.length_b   1.000
_cell.length_c   1.000
_cell.angle_alpha   90.00
_cell.angle_beta   90.00
_cell.angle_gamma   90.00
#
_symmetry.space_group_name_H-M   'P 1'
#
loop_
_entity.id
_entity.type
_entity.pdbx_description
1 polymer ?
#
loop_
_entity_poly.entity_id
_entity_poly.type
_entity_poly.pdbx_seq_one_letter_code
_entity_poly.pdbx_strand_id
1 'polypeptide(L)'
;MEGLTLSIFKGYADTCPAEISLANIVQLIRNDAGIATHTEKYRYYMQQGWKTEAAREKSSCPCFAVSVRFANGKQRADIQDWTHLCLADFDHIPTEKLDECLKLIRNDRHTLLAYITISQKGIRVISSYAPLEETRFRTESELHSQAFLAMNRHYAALIGHEYDEKCKNVTRLSGLAHDPEVWFNPDALPFQAQDLSPEQPPKSTERTSQRLKRVVRAIEHQLEAEGVTYAEHHRNEYIMRTGYLLNDYGVNRQTAIEWALQRFADYDGNVAGIFHSCYRQVEKFGTRHLPGKKSSPSDGDAATSVVSDIEAFLSTQGRFRKNTITRKCEMAETGSDKFSDLTDRMVNTLWCRMSKEVRSVRQQDLRAVIDSEFVELYNPFVRYLDSLEPWDGKTDHIAALAAQVHVTTGKELFPVFFKKWLVAMVASLLDENVVNHEILVLIGRQGIYKTTWLNNLLPPQLRKYFYLKSNSRNISKDDLLTLSEFAIVCLEELDEMEGREVNQLKALTTMRHVNERAAYAHYKENRPHIASLCGTGN
;
A
#
# COMPACT_ATOMS: atom_id res chain seq x y z
N MET A 1 -29.80 8.39 23.74
CA MET A 1 -29.09 7.81 22.57
C MET A 1 -29.66 6.46 22.07
N GLU A 2 -30.73 5.90 22.65
CA GLU A 2 -31.19 4.53 22.36
C GLU A 2 -31.75 4.31 20.94
N GLY A 3 -32.43 5.32 20.37
CA GLY A 3 -32.99 5.26 19.02
C GLY A 3 -32.01 5.59 17.89
N LEU A 4 -30.72 5.80 18.19
CA LEU A 4 -29.72 6.14 17.17
C LEU A 4 -29.55 4.96 16.20
N THR A 5 -29.77 5.23 14.91
CA THR A 5 -29.66 4.23 13.84
C THR A 5 -28.24 4.24 13.27
N LEU A 6 -27.69 3.06 13.04
CA LEU A 6 -26.34 2.79 12.54
C LEU A 6 -26.42 1.80 11.37
N SER A 7 -25.34 1.74 10.57
CA SER A 7 -25.21 0.76 9.50
C SER A 7 -24.46 -0.48 9.97
N ILE A 8 -25.08 -1.65 9.89
CA ILE A 8 -24.49 -2.96 10.17
C ILE A 8 -24.28 -3.77 8.89
N PHE A 9 -23.27 -4.62 8.91
CA PHE A 9 -22.81 -5.46 7.82
C PHE A 9 -22.66 -6.89 8.33
N LYS A 10 -22.90 -7.88 7.46
CA LYS A 10 -22.76 -9.30 7.83
C LYS A 10 -21.30 -9.71 8.12
N GLY A 11 -20.34 -8.93 7.63
CA GLY A 11 -18.91 -9.09 7.88
C GLY A 11 -18.12 -8.04 7.10
N TYR A 12 -16.79 -8.02 7.24
CA TYR A 12 -15.95 -6.96 6.65
C TYR A 12 -15.96 -6.94 5.12
N ALA A 13 -16.21 -8.09 4.48
CA ALA A 13 -16.31 -8.21 3.03
C ALA A 13 -17.66 -7.71 2.48
N ASP A 14 -18.71 -7.67 3.30
CA ASP A 14 -20.04 -7.25 2.89
C ASP A 14 -20.02 -5.76 2.46
N THR A 15 -20.86 -5.43 1.49
CA THR A 15 -20.98 -4.08 0.91
C THR A 15 -22.39 -3.52 1.04
N CYS A 16 -23.35 -4.33 1.51
CA CYS A 16 -24.73 -3.93 1.64
C CYS A 16 -25.02 -3.56 3.10
N PRO A 17 -25.13 -2.27 3.46
CA PRO A 17 -25.49 -1.89 4.82
C PRO A 17 -26.95 -2.27 5.12
N ALA A 18 -27.20 -2.71 6.35
CA ALA A 18 -28.52 -2.78 6.93
C ALA A 18 -28.64 -1.78 8.09
N GLU A 19 -29.86 -1.31 8.37
CA GLU A 19 -30.10 -0.41 9.50
C GLU A 19 -30.28 -1.19 10.80
N ILE A 20 -29.64 -0.70 11.86
CA ILE A 20 -29.79 -1.25 13.21
C ILE A 20 -29.74 -0.12 14.24
N SER A 21 -30.49 -0.24 15.34
CA SER A 21 -30.35 0.69 16.47
C SER A 21 -29.12 0.36 17.31
N LEU A 22 -28.53 1.37 17.95
CA LEU A 22 -27.45 1.16 18.90
C LEU A 22 -27.85 0.22 20.05
N ALA A 23 -29.08 0.31 20.53
CA ALA A 23 -29.62 -0.61 21.54
C ALA A 23 -29.62 -2.08 21.05
N ASN A 24 -29.97 -2.33 19.79
CA ASN A 24 -29.93 -3.67 19.21
C ASN A 24 -28.48 -4.16 19.02
N ILE A 25 -27.53 -3.28 18.69
CA ILE A 25 -26.09 -3.64 18.69
C ILE A 25 -25.65 -4.11 20.08
N VAL A 26 -26.09 -3.44 21.15
CA VAL A 26 -25.79 -3.86 22.52
C VAL A 26 -26.40 -5.23 22.82
N GLN A 27 -27.63 -5.49 22.39
CA GLN A 27 -28.25 -6.81 22.54
C GLN A 27 -27.50 -7.90 21.76
N LEU A 28 -27.02 -7.58 20.56
CA LEU A 28 -26.19 -8.49 19.77
C LEU A 28 -24.89 -8.85 20.48
N ILE A 29 -24.18 -7.85 21.01
CA ILE A 29 -22.95 -8.07 21.80
C ILE A 29 -23.24 -8.91 23.05
N ARG A 30 -24.33 -8.60 23.76
CA ARG A 30 -24.64 -9.20 25.06
C ARG A 30 -25.15 -10.63 24.96
N ASN A 31 -26.02 -10.92 23.99
CA ASN A 31 -26.91 -12.10 24.05
C ASN A 31 -26.98 -12.91 22.75
N ASP A 32 -26.38 -12.48 21.63
CA ASP A 32 -26.52 -13.20 20.37
C ASP A 32 -25.67 -14.47 20.31
N ALA A 33 -26.32 -15.61 20.09
CA ALA A 33 -25.67 -16.92 20.04
C ALA A 33 -24.72 -17.08 18.83
N GLY A 34 -25.00 -16.40 17.72
CA GLY A 34 -24.12 -16.42 16.53
C GLY A 34 -22.82 -15.68 16.80
N ILE A 35 -22.89 -14.49 17.38
CA ILE A 35 -21.72 -13.69 17.77
C ILE A 35 -20.94 -14.40 18.88
N ALA A 36 -21.61 -15.05 19.84
CA ALA A 36 -20.97 -15.91 20.84
C ALA A 36 -20.16 -17.04 20.18
N THR A 37 -20.78 -17.74 19.22
CA THR A 37 -20.12 -18.81 18.46
C THR A 37 -18.91 -18.31 17.67
N HIS A 38 -19.03 -17.19 16.97
CA HIS A 38 -17.90 -16.56 16.25
C HIS A 38 -16.75 -16.22 17.19
N THR A 39 -17.09 -15.67 18.36
CA THR A 39 -16.13 -15.26 19.38
C THR A 39 -15.39 -16.45 19.98
N GLU A 40 -16.10 -17.53 20.31
CA GLU A 40 -15.51 -18.77 20.82
C GLU A 40 -14.62 -19.47 19.79
N LYS A 41 -15.07 -19.58 18.54
CA LYS A 41 -14.28 -20.17 17.44
C LYS A 41 -12.99 -19.41 17.19
N TYR A 42 -13.05 -18.07 17.15
CA TYR A 42 -11.86 -17.25 17.00
C TYR A 42 -10.82 -17.57 18.08
N ARG A 43 -11.27 -17.62 19.35
CA ARG A 43 -10.40 -17.90 20.51
C ARG A 43 -9.83 -19.32 20.44
N TYR A 44 -10.66 -20.30 20.08
CA TYR A 44 -10.23 -21.69 19.88
C TYR A 44 -9.14 -21.79 18.81
N TYR A 45 -9.35 -21.20 17.63
CA TYR A 45 -8.36 -21.22 16.54
C TYR A 45 -7.06 -20.53 16.93
N MET A 46 -7.14 -19.40 17.64
CA MET A 46 -5.95 -18.73 18.17
C MET A 46 -5.19 -19.59 19.18
N GLN A 47 -5.88 -20.33 20.04
CA GLN A 47 -5.26 -21.25 21.00
C GLN A 47 -4.57 -22.44 20.30
N GLN A 48 -5.13 -22.93 19.20
CA GLN A 48 -4.53 -24.00 18.37
C GLN A 48 -3.41 -23.49 17.43
N GLY A 49 -3.14 -22.18 17.39
CA GLY A 49 -2.16 -21.58 16.49
C GLY A 49 -2.63 -21.43 15.03
N TRP A 50 -3.92 -21.67 14.75
CA TRP A 50 -4.55 -21.60 13.43
C TRP A 50 -4.91 -20.15 13.07
N LYS A 51 -3.87 -19.35 12.82
CA LYS A 51 -3.99 -17.89 12.60
C LYS A 51 -4.85 -17.53 11.38
N THR A 52 -4.83 -18.34 10.33
CA THR A 52 -5.57 -18.07 9.09
C THR A 52 -7.07 -18.25 9.30
N GLU A 53 -7.45 -19.32 10.00
CA GLU A 53 -8.81 -19.68 10.37
C GLU A 53 -9.38 -18.65 11.35
N ALA A 54 -8.58 -18.25 12.35
CA ALA A 54 -8.95 -17.16 13.25
C ALA A 54 -9.18 -15.83 12.50
N ALA A 55 -8.29 -15.47 11.56
CA ALA A 55 -8.47 -14.26 10.77
C ALA A 55 -9.74 -14.31 9.90
N ARG A 56 -10.05 -15.48 9.33
CA ARG A 56 -11.28 -15.69 8.57
C ARG A 56 -12.51 -15.53 9.45
N GLU A 57 -12.51 -16.12 10.64
CA GLU A 57 -13.61 -16.03 11.60
C GLU A 57 -13.87 -14.58 12.04
N LYS A 58 -12.79 -13.85 12.36
CA LYS A 58 -12.85 -12.41 12.70
C LYS A 58 -13.40 -11.56 11.54
N SER A 59 -13.02 -11.90 10.30
CA SER A 59 -13.47 -11.19 9.09
C SER A 59 -14.95 -11.45 8.77
N SER A 60 -15.46 -12.65 9.08
CA SER A 60 -16.87 -13.02 8.89
C SER A 60 -17.80 -12.57 10.02
N CYS A 61 -17.27 -12.14 11.17
CA CYS A 61 -18.10 -11.64 12.25
C CYS A 61 -18.80 -10.34 11.81
N PRO A 62 -20.10 -10.16 12.11
CA PRO A 62 -20.81 -8.93 11.78
C PRO A 62 -20.09 -7.69 12.31
N CYS A 63 -20.20 -6.57 11.60
CA CYS A 63 -19.51 -5.33 11.95
C CYS A 63 -20.39 -4.12 11.62
N PHE A 64 -20.15 -2.98 12.27
CA PHE A 64 -20.99 -1.79 12.10
C PHE A 64 -20.16 -0.52 11.94
N ALA A 65 -20.72 0.46 11.26
CA ALA A 65 -20.13 1.79 11.09
C ALA A 65 -20.43 2.64 12.33
N VAL A 66 -19.39 3.21 12.94
CA VAL A 66 -19.54 4.02 14.16
C VAL A 66 -19.78 5.48 13.80
N SER A 67 -18.94 6.10 12.98
CA SER A 67 -18.92 7.55 12.75
C SER A 67 -19.94 8.07 11.74
N VAL A 68 -20.40 7.21 10.83
CA VAL A 68 -21.26 7.56 9.69
C VAL A 68 -22.28 6.48 9.42
N ARG A 69 -23.40 6.86 8.81
CA ARG A 69 -24.39 5.95 8.20
C ARG A 69 -24.15 5.85 6.71
N PHE A 70 -24.30 4.65 6.17
CA PHE A 70 -24.19 4.38 4.74
C PHE A 70 -25.57 4.10 4.13
N ALA A 71 -25.76 4.53 2.89
CA ALA A 71 -26.97 4.25 2.12
C ALA A 71 -26.87 2.93 1.33
N ASN A 72 -25.96 2.85 0.35
CA ASN A 72 -25.91 1.75 -0.63
C ASN A 72 -24.50 1.15 -0.82
N GLY A 73 -23.61 1.32 0.16
CA GLY A 73 -22.23 0.86 0.05
C GLY A 73 -21.43 1.04 1.34
N LYS A 74 -20.10 1.16 1.21
CA LYS A 74 -19.17 1.35 2.35
C LYS A 74 -18.02 2.31 2.06
N GLN A 75 -18.08 3.04 0.94
CA GLN A 75 -17.08 4.03 0.56
C GLN A 75 -17.51 5.42 1.02
N ARG A 76 -16.60 6.40 0.95
CA ARG A 76 -16.91 7.80 1.31
C ARG A 76 -18.06 8.41 0.50
N ALA A 77 -18.21 7.98 -0.75
CA ALA A 77 -19.31 8.42 -1.62
C ALA A 77 -20.68 7.89 -1.16
N ASP A 78 -20.70 6.81 -0.38
CA ASP A 78 -21.92 6.16 0.10
C ASP A 78 -22.38 6.68 1.47
N ILE A 79 -21.64 7.66 2.04
CA ILE A 79 -21.98 8.28 3.33
C ILE A 79 -23.28 9.06 3.17
N GLN A 80 -24.27 8.68 3.96
CA GLN A 80 -25.57 9.33 4.01
C GLN A 80 -25.59 10.42 5.09
N ASP A 81 -25.20 10.09 6.32
CA ASP A 81 -25.31 10.97 7.49
C ASP A 81 -24.17 10.73 8.49
N TRP A 82 -23.94 11.71 9.37
CA TRP A 82 -23.03 11.59 10.52
C TRP A 82 -23.79 11.12 11.76
N THR A 83 -23.19 10.20 12.51
CA THR A 83 -23.80 9.65 13.74
C THR A 83 -23.46 10.48 14.98
N HIS A 84 -22.48 11.37 14.86
CA HIS A 84 -21.82 12.07 15.97
C HIS A 84 -21.27 11.13 17.06
N LEU A 85 -20.85 9.93 16.66
CA LEU A 85 -20.13 8.98 17.51
C LEU A 85 -18.67 8.82 17.07
N CYS A 86 -17.80 8.53 18.04
CA CYS A 86 -16.40 8.18 17.81
C CYS A 86 -16.08 6.81 18.40
N LEU A 87 -15.09 6.12 17.84
CA LEU A 87 -14.54 4.86 18.35
C LEU A 87 -13.11 5.06 18.86
N ALA A 88 -12.83 4.58 20.07
CA ALA A 88 -11.48 4.26 20.54
C ALA A 88 -11.31 2.74 20.58
N ASP A 89 -10.22 2.26 19.99
CA ASP A 89 -9.87 0.84 19.88
C ASP A 89 -8.53 0.65 20.57
N PHE A 90 -8.53 -0.09 21.68
CA PHE A 90 -7.35 -0.39 22.48
C PHE A 90 -7.04 -1.87 22.32
N ASP A 91 -6.01 -2.20 21.52
CA ASP A 91 -5.56 -3.57 21.28
C ASP A 91 -4.32 -3.90 22.12
N HIS A 92 -4.10 -5.18 22.39
CA HIS A 92 -2.96 -5.72 23.14
C HIS A 92 -2.87 -5.28 24.62
N ILE A 93 -4.02 -5.00 25.24
CA ILE A 93 -4.07 -4.74 26.69
C ILE A 93 -3.63 -6.02 27.42
N PRO A 94 -2.66 -5.94 28.36
CA PRO A 94 -2.27 -7.07 29.18
C PRO A 94 -3.46 -7.62 29.97
N THR A 95 -3.61 -8.94 30.03
CA THR A 95 -4.77 -9.62 30.63
C THR A 95 -5.01 -9.17 32.07
N GLU A 96 -3.93 -9.00 32.84
CA GLU A 96 -3.95 -8.54 34.24
C GLU A 96 -4.43 -7.10 34.44
N LYS A 97 -4.39 -6.26 33.39
CA LYS A 97 -4.85 -4.87 33.41
C LYS A 97 -6.24 -4.67 32.81
N LEU A 98 -6.78 -5.66 32.13
CA LEU A 98 -8.01 -5.54 31.35
C LEU A 98 -9.21 -5.12 32.22
N ASP A 99 -9.39 -5.77 33.37
CA ASP A 99 -10.49 -5.49 34.31
C ASP A 99 -10.38 -4.10 34.93
N GLU A 100 -9.16 -3.66 35.24
CA GLU A 100 -8.89 -2.31 35.77
C GLU A 100 -9.22 -1.25 34.72
N CYS A 101 -8.75 -1.44 33.48
CA CYS A 101 -9.03 -0.55 32.36
C CYS A 101 -10.54 -0.45 32.09
N LEU A 102 -11.25 -1.59 32.09
CA LEU A 102 -12.70 -1.63 31.91
C LEU A 102 -13.42 -0.87 33.02
N LYS A 103 -13.02 -1.03 34.30
CA LYS A 103 -13.61 -0.29 35.42
C LYS A 103 -13.45 1.22 35.24
N LEU A 104 -12.25 1.68 34.87
CA LEU A 104 -12.00 3.10 34.62
C LEU A 104 -12.85 3.63 33.47
N ILE A 105 -12.92 2.91 32.35
CA ILE A 105 -13.73 3.28 31.18
C ILE A 105 -15.22 3.31 31.53
N ARG A 106 -15.75 2.30 32.21
CA ARG A 106 -17.18 2.23 32.59
C ARG A 106 -17.60 3.34 33.55
N ASN A 107 -16.69 3.78 34.43
CA ASN A 107 -16.93 4.88 35.36
C ASN A 107 -16.80 6.27 34.72
N ASP A 108 -16.28 6.37 33.50
CA ASP A 108 -16.17 7.64 32.81
C ASP A 108 -17.53 8.11 32.27
N ARG A 109 -17.87 9.36 32.61
CA ARG A 109 -19.16 9.99 32.24
C ARG A 109 -19.42 10.08 30.74
N HIS A 110 -18.39 9.98 29.90
CA HIS A 110 -18.50 10.09 28.45
C HIS A 110 -18.66 8.73 27.75
N THR A 111 -18.51 7.62 28.47
CA THR A 111 -18.59 6.27 27.91
C THR A 111 -20.03 5.89 27.60
N LEU A 112 -20.38 5.93 26.32
CA LEU A 112 -21.69 5.49 25.83
C LEU A 112 -21.77 3.97 25.72
N LEU A 113 -20.75 3.32 25.16
CA LEU A 113 -20.68 1.86 24.99
C LEU A 113 -19.24 1.38 25.16
N ALA A 114 -19.03 0.34 25.96
CA ALA A 114 -17.73 -0.32 26.06
C ALA A 114 -17.85 -1.85 26.13
N TYR A 115 -17.01 -2.56 25.37
CA TYR A 115 -16.99 -4.03 25.34
C TYR A 115 -15.62 -4.59 25.01
N ILE A 116 -15.39 -5.83 25.43
CA ILE A 116 -14.17 -6.60 25.15
C ILE A 116 -14.18 -7.09 23.70
N THR A 117 -13.06 -6.94 23.00
CA THR A 117 -12.93 -7.39 21.61
C THR A 117 -12.87 -8.91 21.48
N ILE A 118 -13.07 -9.42 20.27
CA ILE A 118 -13.13 -10.87 19.98
C ILE A 118 -11.90 -11.65 20.49
N SER A 119 -10.74 -10.99 20.59
CA SER A 119 -9.48 -11.56 21.06
C SER A 119 -9.32 -11.68 22.57
N GLN A 120 -10.21 -11.06 23.37
CA GLN A 120 -10.05 -10.84 24.82
C GLN A 120 -8.82 -10.01 25.21
N LYS A 121 -8.15 -9.38 24.25
CA LYS A 121 -6.94 -8.58 24.50
C LYS A 121 -7.14 -7.12 24.11
N GLY A 122 -8.38 -6.66 24.04
CA GLY A 122 -8.66 -5.29 23.72
C GLY A 122 -10.02 -4.84 24.19
N ILE A 123 -10.18 -3.53 24.27
CA ILE A 123 -11.42 -2.86 24.68
C ILE A 123 -11.79 -1.88 23.58
N ARG A 124 -13.06 -1.89 23.19
CA ARG A 124 -13.64 -0.85 22.35
C ARG A 124 -14.49 0.07 23.16
N VAL A 125 -14.31 1.36 22.93
CA VAL A 125 -15.06 2.43 23.61
C VAL A 125 -15.69 3.30 22.55
N ILE A 126 -16.99 3.53 22.67
CA ILE A 126 -17.74 4.44 21.83
C ILE A 126 -18.29 5.56 22.69
N SER A 127 -18.20 6.78 22.19
CA SER A 127 -18.71 7.98 22.85
C SER A 127 -19.33 8.92 21.83
N SER A 128 -20.34 9.69 22.26
CA SER A 128 -20.89 10.77 21.46
C SER A 128 -20.00 12.01 21.55
N TYR A 129 -20.13 12.90 20.58
CA TYR A 129 -19.52 14.21 20.61
C TYR A 129 -20.46 15.29 20.13
N ALA A 130 -20.20 16.51 20.58
CA ALA A 130 -20.89 17.71 20.15
C ALA A 130 -19.85 18.84 19.99
N PRO A 131 -20.11 19.82 19.12
CA PRO A 131 -19.31 21.04 19.12
C PRO A 131 -19.47 21.75 20.47
N LEU A 132 -18.37 22.27 21.02
CA LEU A 132 -18.46 23.21 22.14
C LEU A 132 -19.27 24.43 21.71
N GLU A 133 -20.14 24.93 22.58
CA GLU A 133 -20.92 26.16 22.34
C GLU A 133 -20.00 27.27 21.79
N GLU A 134 -20.50 28.01 20.80
CA GLU A 134 -19.78 29.09 20.07
C GLU A 134 -18.63 28.63 19.15
N THR A 135 -18.24 27.36 19.16
CA THR A 135 -17.20 26.84 18.26
C THR A 135 -17.79 26.48 16.89
N ARG A 136 -17.25 27.06 15.82
CA ARG A 136 -17.66 26.77 14.44
C ARG A 136 -16.60 25.95 13.71
N PHE A 137 -16.97 24.74 13.31
CA PHE A 137 -16.17 23.91 12.42
C PHE A 137 -16.55 24.17 10.96
N ARG A 138 -15.59 24.04 10.02
CA ARG A 138 -15.84 24.29 8.60
C ARG A 138 -16.55 23.13 7.93
N THR A 139 -16.35 21.91 8.45
CA THR A 139 -16.95 20.68 7.94
C THR A 139 -17.21 19.70 9.08
N GLU A 140 -18.18 18.80 8.91
CA GLU A 140 -18.43 17.68 9.83
C GLU A 140 -17.19 16.79 10.03
N SER A 141 -16.41 16.59 8.96
CA SER A 141 -15.16 15.83 9.04
C SER A 141 -14.11 16.49 9.95
N GLU A 142 -14.11 17.82 10.05
CA GLU A 142 -13.21 18.57 10.93
C GLU A 142 -13.66 18.44 12.38
N LEU A 143 -14.96 18.64 12.64
CA LEU A 143 -15.58 18.41 13.95
C LEU A 143 -15.28 16.99 14.45
N HIS A 144 -15.55 15.98 13.63
CA HIS A 144 -15.29 14.59 13.98
C HIS A 144 -13.81 14.32 14.25
N SER A 145 -12.90 14.90 13.45
CA SER A 145 -11.46 14.73 13.66
C SER A 145 -10.99 15.27 15.01
N GLN A 146 -11.52 16.43 15.43
CA GLN A 146 -11.17 17.03 16.72
C GLN A 146 -11.79 16.24 17.88
N ALA A 147 -13.05 15.84 17.75
CA ALA A 147 -13.71 14.95 18.71
C ALA A 147 -12.95 13.63 18.88
N PHE A 148 -12.53 13.01 17.78
CA PHE A 148 -11.77 11.76 17.77
C PHE A 148 -10.46 11.91 18.56
N LEU A 149 -9.70 13.00 18.32
CA LEU A 149 -8.45 13.27 19.02
C LEU A 149 -8.66 13.52 20.51
N ALA A 150 -9.66 14.35 20.87
CA ALA A 150 -9.97 14.65 22.27
C ALA A 150 -10.36 13.39 23.04
N MET A 151 -11.28 12.60 22.50
CA MET A 151 -11.76 11.36 23.10
C MET A 151 -10.65 10.31 23.25
N ASN A 152 -9.89 10.03 22.19
CA ASN A 152 -8.86 8.98 22.25
C ASN A 152 -7.71 9.36 23.19
N ARG A 153 -7.30 10.64 23.24
CA ARG A 153 -6.30 11.11 24.22
C ARG A 153 -6.81 10.99 25.65
N HIS A 154 -8.08 11.33 25.89
CA HIS A 154 -8.71 11.21 27.20
C HIS A 154 -8.67 9.78 27.71
N TYR A 155 -9.19 8.82 26.92
CA TYR A 155 -9.20 7.41 27.33
C TYR A 155 -7.80 6.80 27.42
N ALA A 156 -6.88 7.16 26.52
CA ALA A 156 -5.50 6.70 26.59
C ALA A 156 -4.78 7.18 27.86
N ALA A 157 -5.00 8.43 28.25
CA ALA A 157 -4.50 8.97 29.51
C ALA A 157 -5.18 8.32 30.72
N LEU A 158 -6.49 8.07 30.65
CA LEU A 158 -7.28 7.45 31.71
C LEU A 158 -6.78 6.05 32.07
N ILE A 159 -6.48 5.21 31.07
CA ILE A 159 -6.07 3.82 31.29
C ILE A 159 -4.55 3.59 31.18
N GLY A 160 -3.79 4.63 30.82
CA GLY A 160 -2.34 4.53 30.62
C GLY A 160 -1.93 3.58 29.50
N HIS A 161 -2.71 3.51 28.41
CA HIS A 161 -2.47 2.63 27.26
C HIS A 161 -2.66 3.38 25.95
N GLU A 162 -1.77 3.15 24.98
CA GLU A 162 -1.87 3.77 23.65
C GLU A 162 -3.10 3.27 22.88
N TYR A 163 -3.68 4.12 22.03
CA TYR A 163 -4.82 3.81 21.17
C TYR A 163 -4.38 3.64 19.71
N ASP A 164 -5.15 2.90 18.90
CA ASP A 164 -4.87 2.76 17.47
C ASP A 164 -5.21 4.03 16.67
N GLU A 165 -4.17 4.76 16.20
CA GLU A 165 -4.33 5.97 15.37
C GLU A 165 -5.08 5.72 14.05
N LYS A 166 -5.12 4.47 13.56
CA LYS A 166 -5.85 4.12 12.33
C LYS A 166 -7.37 4.24 12.51
N CYS A 167 -7.89 4.48 13.71
CA CYS A 167 -9.31 4.72 13.95
C CYS A 167 -9.80 6.09 13.48
N LYS A 168 -8.89 6.97 13.00
CA LYS A 168 -9.24 8.27 12.40
C LYS A 168 -10.08 8.19 11.11
N ASN A 169 -10.08 7.04 10.42
CA ASN A 169 -10.85 6.91 9.18
C ASN A 169 -12.35 6.79 9.47
N VAL A 170 -13.13 7.78 9.01
CA VAL A 170 -14.57 7.91 9.28
C VAL A 170 -15.41 6.75 8.73
N THR A 171 -14.90 6.01 7.74
CA THR A 171 -15.57 4.83 7.17
C THR A 171 -15.12 3.51 7.82
N ARG A 172 -14.36 3.54 8.91
CA ARG A 172 -13.87 2.31 9.57
C ARG A 172 -15.01 1.59 10.28
N LEU A 173 -15.06 0.28 10.10
CA LEU A 173 -16.06 -0.60 10.72
C LEU A 173 -15.54 -1.20 12.03
N SER A 174 -16.44 -1.36 12.99
CA SER A 174 -16.23 -2.00 14.28
C SER A 174 -16.86 -3.40 14.27
N GLY A 175 -16.04 -4.46 14.30
CA GLY A 175 -16.51 -5.85 14.37
C GLY A 175 -17.11 -6.23 15.72
N LEU A 176 -18.27 -6.86 15.73
CA LEU A 176 -18.91 -7.31 16.96
C LEU A 176 -18.10 -8.43 17.63
N ALA A 177 -18.24 -8.52 18.93
CA ALA A 177 -17.70 -9.59 19.76
C ALA A 177 -18.70 -9.87 20.87
N HIS A 178 -18.75 -11.11 21.34
CA HIS A 178 -19.64 -11.46 22.43
C HIS A 178 -19.02 -11.03 23.77
N ASP A 179 -19.75 -10.20 24.49
CA ASP A 179 -19.41 -9.70 25.82
C ASP A 179 -20.70 -9.59 26.65
N PRO A 180 -20.97 -10.57 27.54
CA PRO A 180 -22.17 -10.53 28.39
C PRO A 180 -22.15 -9.34 29.37
N GLU A 181 -20.98 -8.77 29.65
CA GLU A 181 -20.80 -7.60 30.52
C GLU A 181 -20.66 -6.29 29.74
N VAL A 182 -21.10 -6.24 28.48
CA VAL A 182 -21.09 -5.02 27.69
C VAL A 182 -21.73 -3.86 28.45
N TRP A 183 -20.98 -2.77 28.57
CA TRP A 183 -21.43 -1.55 29.20
C TRP A 183 -22.18 -0.68 28.20
N PHE A 184 -23.33 -0.16 28.61
CA PHE A 184 -24.11 0.77 27.81
C PHE A 184 -24.75 1.82 28.73
N ASN A 185 -24.46 3.09 28.47
CA ASN A 185 -25.01 4.23 29.20
C ASN A 185 -25.65 5.21 28.19
N PRO A 186 -26.97 5.14 27.96
CA PRO A 186 -27.65 6.00 26.98
C PRO A 186 -27.62 7.50 27.34
N ASP A 187 -27.30 7.83 28.60
CA ASP A 187 -27.22 9.16 29.19
C ASP A 187 -25.77 9.68 29.28
N ALA A 188 -24.82 9.01 28.63
CA ALA A 188 -23.42 9.45 28.58
C ALA A 188 -23.30 10.87 28.01
N LEU A 189 -22.46 11.69 28.65
CA LEU A 189 -22.23 13.07 28.26
C LEU A 189 -21.36 13.12 26.99
N PRO A 190 -21.72 13.89 25.96
CA PRO A 190 -20.90 14.00 24.76
C PRO A 190 -19.55 14.64 25.08
N PHE A 191 -18.50 14.19 24.39
CA PHE A 191 -17.25 14.93 24.34
C PHE A 191 -17.47 16.27 23.64
N GLN A 192 -17.07 17.34 24.30
CA GLN A 192 -17.10 18.68 23.72
C GLN A 192 -15.88 18.84 22.83
N ALA A 193 -16.10 18.81 21.52
CA ALA A 193 -15.06 19.08 20.54
C ALA A 193 -14.73 20.57 20.61
N GLN A 194 -13.56 20.88 21.16
CA GLN A 194 -12.98 22.21 21.09
C GLN A 194 -12.15 22.29 19.83
N ASP A 195 -12.04 23.48 19.24
CA ASP A 195 -10.96 23.74 18.31
C ASP A 195 -9.65 23.81 19.11
N LEU A 196 -9.09 22.63 19.43
CA LEU A 196 -7.79 22.49 20.09
C LEU A 196 -6.63 22.82 19.14
N SER A 197 -6.87 23.59 18.08
CA SER A 197 -5.80 24.34 17.48
C SER A 197 -5.14 25.12 18.62
N PRO A 198 -3.88 24.81 19.00
CA PRO A 198 -3.12 25.77 19.78
C PRO A 198 -3.21 27.11 19.03
N GLU A 199 -2.94 28.23 19.70
CA GLU A 199 -2.28 29.35 19.01
C GLU A 199 -0.96 28.83 18.41
N GLN A 200 -1.07 28.05 17.34
CA GLN A 200 -0.03 27.91 16.37
C GLN A 200 0.03 29.28 15.72
N PRO A 201 1.22 29.90 15.60
CA PRO A 201 1.35 31.07 14.75
C PRO A 201 0.70 30.66 13.42
N PRO A 202 -0.22 31.48 12.88
CA PRO A 202 -1.27 30.96 12.05
C PRO A 202 -0.66 30.11 10.92
N LYS A 203 -1.01 28.83 10.84
CA LYS A 203 -0.67 28.04 9.65
C LYS A 203 -1.36 28.59 8.39
N SER A 204 -2.23 29.60 8.57
CA SER A 204 -2.72 30.50 7.54
C SER A 204 -1.84 31.73 7.28
N THR A 205 -1.00 32.25 8.19
CA THR A 205 -0.11 33.39 7.87
C THR A 205 1.00 32.96 6.96
N GLU A 206 1.54 31.74 7.05
CA GLU A 206 2.60 31.35 6.11
C GLU A 206 2.07 31.24 4.67
N ARG A 207 0.91 30.58 4.47
CA ARG A 207 0.26 30.52 3.15
C ARG A 207 -0.33 31.85 2.68
N THR A 208 -0.90 32.66 3.58
CA THR A 208 -1.47 33.98 3.25
C THR A 208 -0.36 35.02 3.03
N SER A 209 0.73 34.98 3.80
CA SER A 209 1.96 35.76 3.58
C SER A 209 2.68 35.31 2.30
N GLN A 210 2.75 34.01 2.02
CA GLN A 210 3.37 33.51 0.79
C GLN A 210 2.51 33.80 -0.44
N ARG A 211 1.17 33.78 -0.33
CA ARG A 211 0.26 34.28 -1.36
C ARG A 211 0.41 35.79 -1.56
N LEU A 212 0.42 36.57 -0.47
CA LEU A 212 0.62 38.03 -0.52
C LEU A 212 1.95 38.37 -1.18
N LYS A 213 3.05 37.72 -0.79
CA LYS A 213 4.37 37.88 -1.43
C LYS A 213 4.33 37.59 -2.93
N ARG A 214 3.60 36.55 -3.36
CA ARG A 214 3.43 36.23 -4.79
C ARG A 214 2.59 37.28 -5.53
N VAL A 215 1.50 37.75 -4.93
CA VAL A 215 0.66 38.83 -5.48
C VAL A 215 1.47 40.11 -5.62
N VAL A 216 2.17 40.52 -4.56
CA VAL A 216 3.03 41.71 -4.55
C VAL A 216 4.09 41.63 -5.65
N ARG A 217 4.78 40.49 -5.79
CA ARG A 217 5.79 40.31 -6.84
C ARG A 217 5.21 40.39 -8.26
N ALA A 218 4.00 39.86 -8.46
CA ALA A 218 3.30 39.96 -9.74
C ALA A 218 2.88 41.40 -10.05
N ILE A 219 2.45 42.15 -9.03
CA ILE A 219 2.13 43.58 -9.13
C ILE A 219 3.40 44.39 -9.47
N GLU A 220 4.51 44.16 -8.77
CA GLU A 220 5.78 44.86 -9.02
C GLU A 220 6.25 44.65 -10.47
N HIS A 221 6.26 43.40 -10.96
CA HIS A 221 6.61 43.10 -12.36
C HIS A 221 5.63 43.72 -13.37
N GLN A 222 4.34 43.78 -13.05
CA GLN A 222 3.34 44.42 -13.91
C GLN A 222 3.56 45.93 -13.98
N LEU A 223 3.75 46.59 -12.84
CA LEU A 223 3.99 48.03 -12.78
C LEU A 223 5.30 48.40 -13.49
N GLU A 224 6.35 47.59 -13.34
CA GLU A 224 7.61 47.76 -14.07
C GLU A 224 7.42 47.63 -15.59
N ALA A 225 6.68 46.63 -16.07
CA ALA A 225 6.36 46.47 -17.50
C ALA A 225 5.48 47.61 -18.06
N GLU A 226 4.64 48.21 -17.22
CA GLU A 226 3.83 49.40 -17.54
C GLU A 226 4.62 50.71 -17.41
N GLY A 227 5.90 50.66 -17.03
CA GLY A 227 6.77 51.83 -16.84
C GLY A 227 6.49 52.63 -15.57
N VAL A 228 5.71 52.09 -14.63
CA VAL A 228 5.33 52.73 -13.37
C VAL A 228 6.31 52.31 -12.28
N THR A 229 7.21 53.22 -11.90
CA THR A 229 8.21 52.97 -10.86
C THR A 229 7.95 53.81 -9.62
N TYR A 230 8.36 53.29 -8.46
CA TYR A 230 8.29 54.04 -7.21
C TYR A 230 9.44 55.06 -7.17
N ALA A 231 9.20 56.24 -7.75
CA ALA A 231 10.18 57.33 -7.87
C ALA A 231 9.67 58.63 -7.23
N GLU A 232 10.60 59.54 -6.93
CA GLU A 232 10.29 60.89 -6.43
C GLU A 232 9.31 61.59 -7.39
N HIS A 233 8.26 62.21 -6.85
CA HIS A 233 7.08 62.74 -7.57
C HIS A 233 6.05 61.74 -8.16
N HIS A 234 6.33 60.43 -8.20
CA HIS A 234 5.38 59.38 -8.68
C HIS A 234 4.93 58.39 -7.58
N ARG A 235 5.35 58.60 -6.32
CA ARG A 235 5.06 57.68 -5.19
C ARG A 235 3.56 57.43 -4.98
N ASN A 236 2.73 58.46 -5.03
CA ASN A 236 1.28 58.32 -4.80
C ASN A 236 0.60 57.47 -5.88
N GLU A 237 0.97 57.66 -7.15
CA GLU A 237 0.43 56.88 -8.28
C GLU A 237 0.77 55.39 -8.11
N TYR A 238 2.01 55.09 -7.76
CA TYR A 238 2.47 53.72 -7.52
C TYR A 238 1.71 53.04 -6.36
N ILE A 239 1.53 53.75 -5.23
CA ILE A 239 0.79 53.26 -4.05
C ILE A 239 -0.68 53.00 -4.40
N MET A 240 -1.32 53.92 -5.12
CA MET A 240 -2.71 53.76 -5.58
C MET A 240 -2.87 52.56 -6.51
N ARG A 241 -2.03 52.43 -7.56
CA ARG A 241 -2.10 51.29 -8.50
C ARG A 241 -1.87 49.95 -7.78
N THR A 242 -0.93 49.92 -6.84
CA THR A 242 -0.70 48.75 -5.97
C THR A 242 -1.94 48.39 -5.16
N GLY A 243 -2.62 49.38 -4.58
CA GLY A 243 -3.85 49.19 -3.82
C GLY A 243 -5.00 48.61 -4.65
N TYR A 244 -5.23 49.13 -5.86
CA TYR A 244 -6.25 48.59 -6.78
C TYR A 244 -5.92 47.15 -7.21
N LEU A 245 -4.67 46.86 -7.53
CA LEU A 245 -4.26 45.53 -7.95
C LEU A 245 -4.38 44.51 -6.82
N LEU A 246 -4.06 44.88 -5.57
CA LEU A 246 -4.27 44.00 -4.41
C LEU A 246 -5.75 43.66 -4.19
N ASN A 247 -6.64 44.65 -4.42
CA ASN A 247 -8.09 44.44 -4.40
C ASN A 247 -8.52 43.47 -5.51
N ASP A 248 -8.07 43.69 -6.75
CA ASP A 248 -8.36 42.83 -7.89
C ASP A 248 -7.91 41.37 -7.65
N TYR A 249 -6.74 41.16 -7.03
CA TYR A 249 -6.23 39.83 -6.68
C TYR A 249 -6.90 39.17 -5.46
N GLY A 250 -7.86 39.84 -4.82
CA GLY A 250 -8.64 39.33 -3.69
C GLY A 250 -7.80 39.14 -2.43
N VAL A 251 -6.88 40.06 -2.17
CA VAL A 251 -6.16 40.15 -0.89
C VAL A 251 -7.08 40.80 0.14
N ASN A 252 -7.16 40.25 1.36
CA ASN A 252 -8.01 40.87 2.39
C ASN A 252 -7.55 42.31 2.68
N ARG A 253 -8.51 43.24 2.76
CA ARG A 253 -8.27 44.68 2.98
C ARG A 253 -7.35 44.96 4.17
N GLN A 254 -7.58 44.29 5.29
CA GLN A 254 -6.80 44.50 6.52
C GLN A 254 -5.33 44.07 6.31
N THR A 255 -5.12 42.90 5.70
CA THR A 255 -3.80 42.38 5.33
C THR A 255 -3.06 43.28 4.34
N ALA A 256 -3.77 43.86 3.36
CA ALA A 256 -3.19 44.77 2.39
C ALA A 256 -2.75 46.10 3.03
N ILE A 257 -3.55 46.66 3.94
CA ILE A 257 -3.22 47.89 4.68
C ILE A 257 -1.99 47.67 5.58
N GLU A 258 -1.97 46.57 6.35
CA GLU A 258 -0.84 46.24 7.22
C GLU A 258 0.48 46.09 6.43
N TRP A 259 0.42 45.42 5.28
CA TRP A 259 1.58 45.31 4.39
C TRP A 259 2.00 46.65 3.78
N ALA A 260 1.04 47.47 3.35
CA ALA A 260 1.33 48.76 2.71
C ALA A 260 1.96 49.77 3.67
N LEU A 261 1.50 49.80 4.93
CA LEU A 261 2.08 50.64 5.98
C LEU A 261 3.54 50.27 6.28
N GLN A 262 3.89 48.98 6.17
CA GLN A 262 5.28 48.53 6.31
C GLN A 262 6.11 48.80 5.04
N ARG A 263 5.53 48.61 3.85
CA ARG A 263 6.25 48.73 2.56
C ARG A 263 6.57 50.16 2.17
N PHE A 264 5.68 51.11 2.49
CA PHE A 264 5.76 52.52 2.10
C PHE A 264 5.94 53.43 3.32
N ALA A 265 6.71 52.98 4.31
CA ALA A 265 6.95 53.72 5.56
C ALA A 265 7.70 55.05 5.34
N ASP A 266 8.33 55.22 4.18
CA ASP A 266 9.05 56.42 3.72
C ASP A 266 8.14 57.43 2.99
N TYR A 267 6.83 57.18 2.90
CA TYR A 267 5.87 58.06 2.25
C TYR A 267 5.09 58.89 3.28
N ASP A 268 5.22 60.22 3.21
CA ASP A 268 4.63 61.17 4.18
C ASP A 268 3.09 61.33 4.06
N GLY A 269 2.42 60.58 3.17
CA GLY A 269 0.98 60.63 2.94
C GLY A 269 0.19 59.52 3.63
N ASN A 270 -1.16 59.63 3.62
CA ASN A 270 -2.04 58.67 4.29
C ASN A 270 -2.23 57.36 3.48
N VAL A 271 -1.27 56.44 3.59
CA VAL A 271 -1.30 55.12 2.92
C VAL A 271 -2.55 54.31 3.27
N ALA A 272 -2.96 54.30 4.54
CA ALA A 272 -4.16 53.58 4.97
C ALA A 272 -5.44 54.14 4.31
N GLY A 273 -5.55 55.47 4.24
CA GLY A 273 -6.65 56.16 3.56
C GLY A 273 -6.73 55.87 2.07
N ILE A 274 -5.57 55.79 1.39
CA ILE A 274 -5.49 55.41 -0.03
C ILE A 274 -6.02 53.99 -0.22
N PHE A 275 -5.57 53.02 0.59
CA PHE A 275 -6.01 51.63 0.49
C PHE A 275 -7.49 51.46 0.86
N HIS A 276 -8.01 52.23 1.83
CA HIS A 276 -9.45 52.27 2.10
C HIS A 276 -10.26 52.72 0.88
N SER A 277 -9.76 53.69 0.11
CA SER A 277 -10.39 54.15 -1.13
C SER A 277 -10.35 53.09 -2.23
N CYS A 278 -9.20 52.44 -2.45
CA CYS A 278 -9.05 51.39 -3.48
C CYS A 278 -10.00 50.21 -3.28
N TYR A 279 -10.30 49.85 -2.02
CA TYR A 279 -11.18 48.73 -1.66
C TYR A 279 -12.68 49.11 -1.62
N ARG A 280 -13.08 50.32 -2.06
CA ARG A 280 -14.51 50.67 -2.24
C ARG A 280 -15.13 50.00 -3.45
N GLN A 281 -14.33 49.57 -4.43
CA GLN A 281 -14.77 48.82 -5.62
C GLN A 281 -14.93 47.34 -5.27
N VAL A 282 -16.01 47.00 -4.57
CA VAL A 282 -16.27 45.64 -4.05
C VAL A 282 -16.47 44.65 -5.20
N GLU A 283 -17.04 45.11 -6.31
CA GLU A 283 -17.25 44.37 -7.56
C GLU A 283 -15.95 43.93 -8.26
N LYS A 284 -14.82 44.61 -7.97
CA LYS A 284 -13.50 44.26 -8.49
C LYS A 284 -12.76 43.26 -7.61
N PHE A 285 -13.20 43.05 -6.37
CA PHE A 285 -12.51 42.20 -5.41
C PHE A 285 -12.40 40.76 -5.91
N GLY A 286 -11.16 40.26 -6.04
CA GLY A 286 -10.90 38.88 -6.46
C GLY A 286 -11.23 38.56 -7.93
N THR A 287 -11.42 39.58 -8.76
CA THR A 287 -11.66 39.41 -10.21
C THR A 287 -10.41 39.02 -11.00
N ARG A 288 -9.22 39.26 -10.46
CA ARG A 288 -7.95 38.76 -10.99
C ARG A 288 -7.46 37.57 -10.19
N HIS A 289 -6.99 36.58 -10.92
CA HIS A 289 -6.24 35.47 -10.34
C HIS A 289 -4.77 35.67 -10.63
N LEU A 290 -3.91 35.37 -9.65
CA LEU A 290 -2.48 35.17 -9.92
C LEU A 290 -2.37 34.24 -11.14
N PRO A 291 -1.40 34.46 -12.05
CA PRO A 291 -1.14 33.48 -13.08
C PRO A 291 -1.03 32.14 -12.38
N GLY A 292 -2.02 31.26 -12.61
CA GLY A 292 -1.92 29.88 -12.17
C GLY A 292 -0.55 29.43 -12.64
N LYS A 293 0.22 28.83 -11.73
CA LYS A 293 1.52 28.21 -12.01
C LYS A 293 1.42 27.67 -13.43
N LYS A 294 2.13 28.31 -14.38
CA LYS A 294 1.87 28.16 -15.82
C LYS A 294 1.46 26.71 -16.08
N SER A 295 0.21 26.52 -16.47
CA SER A 295 -0.13 25.40 -17.32
C SER A 295 0.66 25.63 -18.60
N SER A 296 1.88 25.09 -18.60
CA SER A 296 2.63 24.76 -19.78
C SER A 296 3.68 23.71 -19.39
N PRO A 297 3.70 22.53 -20.02
CA PRO A 297 2.84 22.11 -21.12
C PRO A 297 1.64 21.34 -20.49
N SER A 298 0.81 20.62 -21.23
CA SER A 298 -0.43 19.99 -20.71
C SER A 298 -0.23 19.21 -19.37
N ASP A 299 -1.28 18.90 -18.61
CA ASP A 299 -1.15 17.95 -17.48
C ASP A 299 -0.54 16.60 -17.93
N GLY A 300 -0.62 16.30 -19.24
CA GLY A 300 0.21 15.29 -19.89
C GLY A 300 1.70 15.64 -19.81
N ASP A 301 2.12 16.78 -20.35
CA ASP A 301 3.53 17.15 -20.47
C ASP A 301 4.29 17.43 -19.16
N ALA A 302 3.62 17.87 -18.08
CA ALA A 302 4.27 18.02 -16.78
C ALA A 302 4.52 16.66 -16.08
N ALA A 303 3.59 15.71 -16.26
CA ALA A 303 3.77 14.32 -15.86
C ALA A 303 4.80 13.62 -16.76
N THR A 304 4.78 13.88 -18.07
CA THR A 304 5.80 13.43 -19.03
C THR A 304 7.18 13.98 -18.68
N SER A 305 7.28 15.25 -18.24
CA SER A 305 8.54 15.82 -17.75
C SER A 305 9.04 15.11 -16.49
N VAL A 306 8.16 14.81 -15.52
CA VAL A 306 8.57 14.05 -14.32
C VAL A 306 9.04 12.66 -14.69
N VAL A 307 8.30 11.93 -15.54
CA VAL A 307 8.65 10.58 -15.98
C VAL A 307 9.96 10.60 -16.76
N SER A 308 10.11 11.52 -17.71
CA SER A 308 11.35 11.69 -18.48
C SER A 308 12.55 12.05 -17.60
N ASP A 309 12.36 12.87 -16.56
CA ASP A 309 13.41 13.16 -15.57
C ASP A 309 13.80 11.89 -14.78
N ILE A 310 12.81 11.05 -14.42
CA ILE A 310 13.05 9.77 -13.74
C ILE A 310 13.83 8.82 -14.66
N GLU A 311 13.38 8.65 -15.91
CA GLU A 311 14.01 7.77 -16.89
C GLU A 311 15.46 8.19 -17.15
N ALA A 312 15.68 9.47 -17.43
CA ALA A 312 17.02 10.03 -17.66
C ALA A 312 17.93 9.80 -16.44
N PHE A 313 17.43 10.03 -15.23
CA PHE A 313 18.17 9.76 -14.00
C PHE A 313 18.48 8.27 -13.84
N LEU A 314 17.50 7.39 -14.00
CA LEU A 314 17.70 5.94 -13.85
C LEU A 314 18.75 5.43 -14.86
N SER A 315 18.71 5.91 -16.10
CA SER A 315 19.73 5.59 -17.12
C SER A 315 21.14 6.00 -16.73
N THR A 316 21.34 7.00 -15.86
CA THR A 316 22.68 7.34 -15.34
C THR A 316 23.12 6.43 -14.19
N GLN A 317 22.19 5.80 -13.47
CA GLN A 317 22.49 4.95 -12.32
C GLN A 317 22.87 3.52 -12.71
N GLY A 318 22.41 3.04 -13.86
CA GLY A 318 22.75 1.71 -14.36
C GLY A 318 21.76 1.16 -15.38
N ARG A 319 21.87 -0.14 -15.63
CA ARG A 319 20.96 -0.88 -16.50
C ARG A 319 19.94 -1.63 -15.67
N PHE A 320 18.68 -1.57 -16.09
CA PHE A 320 17.56 -2.25 -15.46
C PHE A 320 16.99 -3.28 -16.41
N ARG A 321 16.52 -4.40 -15.86
CA ARG A 321 15.78 -5.41 -16.62
C ARG A 321 14.77 -6.11 -15.73
N LYS A 322 13.64 -6.54 -16.28
CA LYS A 322 12.62 -7.29 -15.55
C LYS A 322 12.69 -8.75 -15.96
N ASN A 323 13.13 -9.58 -15.03
CA ASN A 323 13.25 -11.02 -15.25
C ASN A 323 11.85 -11.62 -15.42
N THR A 324 11.54 -12.19 -16.58
CA THR A 324 10.20 -12.71 -16.87
C THR A 324 9.89 -14.00 -16.11
N ILE A 325 10.91 -14.71 -15.65
CA ILE A 325 10.80 -15.98 -14.94
C ILE A 325 10.58 -15.73 -13.46
N THR A 326 11.48 -14.98 -12.81
CA THR A 326 11.35 -14.66 -11.38
C THR A 326 10.41 -13.50 -11.10
N ARG A 327 9.98 -12.76 -12.14
CA ARG A 327 9.17 -11.53 -12.10
C ARG A 327 9.80 -10.36 -11.33
N LYS A 328 11.07 -10.47 -10.96
CA LYS A 328 11.82 -9.43 -10.25
C LYS A 328 12.50 -8.47 -11.21
N CYS A 329 12.52 -7.19 -10.85
CA CYS A 329 13.44 -6.25 -11.49
C CYS A 329 14.85 -6.50 -10.98
N GLU A 330 15.82 -6.48 -11.89
CA GLU A 330 17.25 -6.63 -11.64
C GLU A 330 17.95 -5.35 -12.12
N MET A 331 19.00 -4.94 -11.42
CA MET A 331 19.80 -3.77 -11.77
C MET A 331 21.29 -4.14 -11.81
N ALA A 332 22.00 -3.63 -12.81
CA ALA A 332 23.45 -3.59 -12.85
C ALA A 332 23.89 -2.12 -12.75
N GLU A 333 24.64 -1.79 -11.70
CA GLU A 333 25.16 -0.43 -11.50
C GLU A 333 26.09 0.01 -12.65
N THR A 334 26.18 1.31 -12.90
CA THR A 334 27.10 1.87 -13.91
C THR A 334 28.53 1.39 -13.67
N GLY A 335 29.13 0.76 -14.68
CA GLY A 335 30.47 0.16 -14.60
C GLY A 335 30.50 -1.31 -14.16
N SER A 336 29.34 -1.91 -13.86
CA SER A 336 29.19 -3.34 -13.57
C SER A 336 28.39 -4.06 -14.66
N ASP A 337 28.81 -5.29 -14.98
CA ASP A 337 28.06 -6.22 -15.81
C ASP A 337 27.22 -7.22 -15.01
N LYS A 338 27.31 -7.17 -13.68
CA LYS A 338 26.59 -8.08 -12.81
C LYS A 338 25.26 -7.49 -12.39
N PHE A 339 24.19 -8.11 -12.88
CA PHE A 339 22.83 -7.83 -12.43
C PHE A 339 22.54 -8.49 -11.08
N SER A 340 21.88 -7.76 -10.20
CA SER A 340 21.34 -8.26 -8.92
C SER A 340 19.89 -7.83 -8.74
N ASP A 341 19.13 -8.58 -7.94
CA ASP A 341 17.74 -8.25 -7.59
C ASP A 341 17.63 -6.81 -7.05
N LEU A 342 16.70 -6.03 -7.61
CA LEU A 342 16.42 -4.67 -7.20
C LEU A 342 15.62 -4.69 -5.90
N THR A 343 16.32 -4.50 -4.77
CA THR A 343 15.70 -4.51 -3.44
C THR A 343 15.02 -3.17 -3.10
N ASP A 344 14.10 -3.17 -2.13
CA ASP A 344 13.50 -1.93 -1.61
C ASP A 344 14.55 -0.94 -1.10
N ARG A 345 15.65 -1.42 -0.53
CA ARG A 345 16.77 -0.57 -0.10
C ARG A 345 17.43 0.13 -1.30
N MET A 346 17.60 -0.56 -2.43
CA MET A 346 18.13 0.04 -3.65
C MET A 346 17.15 1.08 -4.21
N VAL A 347 15.85 0.78 -4.26
CA VAL A 347 14.82 1.74 -4.70
C VAL A 347 14.80 2.99 -3.80
N ASN A 348 14.87 2.82 -2.47
CA ASN A 348 15.01 3.94 -1.52
C ASN A 348 16.28 4.77 -1.79
N THR A 349 17.38 4.11 -2.15
CA THR A 349 18.65 4.78 -2.44
C THR A 349 18.56 5.60 -3.73
N LEU A 350 17.98 5.02 -4.79
CA LEU A 350 17.71 5.72 -6.05
C LEU A 350 16.80 6.94 -5.85
N TRP A 351 15.73 6.78 -5.06
CA TRP A 351 14.83 7.88 -4.71
C TRP A 351 15.55 9.03 -3.97
N CYS A 352 16.37 8.69 -2.98
CA CYS A 352 17.18 9.66 -2.24
C CYS A 352 18.15 10.42 -3.14
N ARG A 353 18.84 9.73 -4.06
CA ARG A 353 19.77 10.34 -5.02
C ARG A 353 19.04 11.25 -6.00
N MET A 354 17.95 10.78 -6.61
CA MET A 354 17.14 11.57 -7.53
C MET A 354 16.64 12.87 -6.89
N SER A 355 16.16 12.77 -5.65
CA SER A 355 15.64 13.91 -4.90
C SER A 355 16.69 14.97 -4.59
N LYS A 356 17.98 14.59 -4.55
CA LYS A 356 19.12 15.49 -4.30
C LYS A 356 19.73 16.06 -5.57
N GLU A 357 19.84 15.25 -6.61
CA GLU A 357 20.61 15.57 -7.82
C GLU A 357 19.76 16.19 -8.93
N VAL A 358 18.47 15.83 -9.02
CA VAL A 358 17.61 16.23 -10.13
C VAL A 358 16.41 17.03 -9.63
N ARG A 359 15.49 16.39 -8.92
CA ARG A 359 14.27 17.01 -8.38
C ARG A 359 13.60 16.12 -7.35
N SER A 360 12.87 16.72 -6.41
CA SER A 360 12.03 15.97 -5.48
C SER A 360 10.88 15.28 -6.24
N VAL A 361 10.80 13.95 -6.11
CA VAL A 361 9.72 13.10 -6.64
C VAL A 361 9.12 12.24 -5.54
N ARG A 362 7.92 11.70 -5.76
CA ARG A 362 7.38 10.68 -4.85
C ARG A 362 8.04 9.35 -5.16
N GLN A 363 8.27 8.54 -4.15
CA GLN A 363 8.80 7.20 -4.35
C GLN A 363 7.88 6.32 -5.21
N GLN A 364 6.57 6.56 -5.17
CA GLN A 364 5.60 5.87 -6.02
C GLN A 364 5.82 6.15 -7.51
N ASP A 365 6.20 7.38 -7.87
CA ASP A 365 6.47 7.75 -9.27
C ASP A 365 7.71 6.98 -9.78
N LEU A 366 8.77 6.91 -8.96
CA LEU A 366 9.97 6.12 -9.27
C LEU A 366 9.65 4.63 -9.47
N ARG A 367 8.84 4.05 -8.57
CA ARG A 367 8.41 2.64 -8.68
C ARG A 367 7.56 2.43 -9.94
N ALA A 368 6.67 3.36 -10.26
CA ALA A 368 5.84 3.27 -11.46
C ALA A 368 6.70 3.23 -12.74
N VAL A 369 7.76 4.04 -12.83
CA VAL A 369 8.70 3.99 -13.97
C VAL A 369 9.47 2.68 -14.01
N ILE A 370 9.96 2.19 -12.86
CA ILE A 370 10.65 0.88 -12.78
C ILE A 370 9.74 -0.28 -13.20
N ASP A 371 8.45 -0.19 -12.93
CA ASP A 371 7.45 -1.20 -13.32
C ASP A 371 6.84 -0.98 -14.71
N SER A 372 7.31 0.03 -15.46
CA SER A 372 6.84 0.40 -16.80
C SER A 372 7.70 -0.17 -17.93
N GLU A 373 7.38 0.20 -19.17
CA GLU A 373 8.13 -0.16 -20.37
C GLU A 373 9.57 0.36 -20.41
N PHE A 374 9.92 1.32 -19.55
CA PHE A 374 11.32 1.76 -19.36
C PHE A 374 12.25 0.58 -19.00
N VAL A 375 11.76 -0.39 -18.23
CA VAL A 375 12.54 -1.57 -17.85
C VAL A 375 12.24 -2.72 -18.81
N GLU A 376 13.20 -3.02 -19.67
CA GLU A 376 13.04 -4.10 -20.65
C GLU A 376 12.81 -5.47 -20.00
N LEU A 377 11.93 -6.26 -20.62
CA LEU A 377 11.72 -7.64 -20.25
C LEU A 377 12.93 -8.49 -20.62
N TYR A 378 13.33 -9.36 -19.70
CA TYR A 378 14.50 -10.22 -19.84
C TYR A 378 14.12 -11.66 -19.53
N ASN A 379 14.17 -12.53 -20.55
CA ASN A 379 14.12 -13.97 -20.35
C ASN A 379 15.56 -14.53 -20.29
N PRO A 380 16.01 -15.04 -19.13
CA PRO A 380 17.36 -15.57 -18.94
C PRO A 380 17.68 -16.78 -19.82
N PHE A 381 16.70 -17.61 -20.14
CA PHE A 381 16.89 -18.84 -20.92
C PHE A 381 17.06 -18.52 -22.39
N VAL A 382 16.16 -17.70 -22.95
CA VAL A 382 16.23 -17.21 -24.33
C VAL A 382 17.56 -16.48 -24.55
N ARG A 383 17.91 -15.53 -23.67
CA ARG A 383 19.15 -14.75 -23.79
C ARG A 383 20.41 -15.61 -23.70
N TYR A 384 20.41 -16.64 -22.87
CA TYR A 384 21.53 -17.57 -22.80
C TYR A 384 21.66 -18.37 -24.10
N LEU A 385 20.56 -18.95 -24.59
CA LEU A 385 20.56 -19.78 -25.79
C LEU A 385 20.90 -18.97 -27.05
N ASP A 386 20.39 -17.74 -27.17
CA ASP A 386 20.72 -16.81 -28.27
C ASP A 386 22.19 -16.36 -28.25
N SER A 387 22.86 -16.44 -27.10
CA SER A 387 24.28 -16.07 -26.96
C SER A 387 25.25 -17.20 -27.34
N LEU A 388 24.75 -18.41 -27.58
CA LEU A 388 25.58 -19.55 -27.94
C LEU A 388 25.97 -19.48 -29.42
N GLU A 389 27.18 -19.96 -29.73
CA GLU A 389 27.61 -20.15 -31.11
C GLU A 389 26.73 -21.17 -31.83
N PRO A 390 26.48 -21.01 -33.14
CA PRO A 390 25.77 -22.00 -33.93
C PRO A 390 26.41 -23.38 -33.81
N TRP A 391 25.59 -24.42 -33.72
CA TRP A 391 26.07 -25.79 -33.67
C TRP A 391 26.85 -26.15 -34.95
N ASP A 392 28.00 -26.79 -34.78
CA ASP A 392 28.91 -27.18 -35.87
C ASP A 392 28.34 -28.29 -36.79
N GLY A 393 27.20 -28.88 -36.43
CA GLY A 393 26.55 -29.97 -37.15
C GLY A 393 27.26 -31.32 -37.04
N LYS A 394 28.35 -31.41 -36.26
CA LYS A 394 29.23 -32.59 -36.18
C LYS A 394 29.24 -33.20 -34.79
N THR A 395 29.29 -32.38 -33.75
CA THR A 395 29.51 -32.85 -32.39
C THR A 395 28.16 -33.09 -31.69
N ASP A 396 27.84 -34.34 -31.34
CA ASP A 396 26.66 -34.63 -30.50
C ASP A 396 26.98 -34.37 -29.02
N HIS A 397 26.83 -33.11 -28.61
CA HIS A 397 27.07 -32.67 -27.24
C HIS A 397 26.14 -33.35 -26.23
N ILE A 398 24.92 -33.71 -26.62
CA ILE A 398 23.95 -34.38 -25.75
C ILE A 398 24.40 -35.81 -25.47
N ALA A 399 24.85 -36.53 -26.50
CA ALA A 399 25.40 -37.88 -26.35
C ALA A 399 26.67 -37.88 -25.48
N ALA A 400 27.57 -36.91 -25.68
CA ALA A 400 28.77 -36.76 -24.87
C ALA A 400 28.44 -36.50 -23.38
N LEU A 401 27.42 -35.69 -23.10
CA LEU A 401 26.92 -35.45 -21.75
C LEU A 401 26.27 -36.70 -21.15
N ALA A 402 25.44 -37.40 -21.93
CA ALA A 402 24.80 -38.64 -21.49
C ALA A 402 25.81 -39.74 -21.12
N ALA A 403 26.94 -39.81 -21.83
CA ALA A 403 28.00 -40.78 -21.59
C ALA A 403 28.69 -40.62 -20.22
N GLN A 404 28.50 -39.48 -19.52
CA GLN A 404 29.01 -39.29 -18.16
C GLN A 404 28.26 -40.12 -17.11
N VAL A 405 27.04 -40.58 -17.43
CA VAL A 405 26.20 -41.39 -16.53
C VAL A 405 26.37 -42.86 -16.84
N HIS A 406 26.84 -43.61 -15.84
CA HIS A 406 27.10 -45.05 -15.97
C HIS A 406 25.92 -45.84 -15.41
N VAL A 407 25.04 -46.32 -16.30
CA VAL A 407 23.89 -47.15 -15.92
C VAL A 407 24.26 -48.64 -15.85
N THR A 408 23.65 -49.36 -14.91
CA THR A 408 23.83 -50.81 -14.75
C THR A 408 23.08 -51.61 -15.82
N THR A 409 21.94 -51.10 -16.27
CA THR A 409 21.06 -51.72 -17.27
C THR A 409 20.63 -50.68 -18.31
N GLY A 410 20.35 -51.09 -19.54
CA GLY A 410 19.83 -50.20 -20.58
C GLY A 410 20.80 -49.11 -21.07
N LYS A 411 22.10 -49.43 -21.21
CA LYS A 411 23.14 -48.48 -21.63
C LYS A 411 22.83 -47.74 -22.94
N GLU A 412 22.24 -48.43 -23.91
CA GLU A 412 21.84 -47.84 -25.19
C GLU A 412 20.55 -46.98 -25.08
N LEU A 413 19.72 -47.23 -24.07
CA LEU A 413 18.43 -46.54 -23.90
C LEU A 413 18.58 -45.21 -23.16
N PHE A 414 19.51 -45.12 -22.20
CA PHE A 414 19.69 -43.91 -21.40
C PHE A 414 19.97 -42.67 -22.27
N PRO A 415 20.92 -42.68 -23.23
CA PRO A 415 21.15 -41.52 -24.11
C PRO A 415 19.91 -41.10 -24.89
N VAL A 416 19.09 -42.05 -25.32
CA VAL A 416 17.86 -41.78 -26.09
C VAL A 416 16.82 -41.07 -25.21
N PHE A 417 16.56 -41.59 -24.01
CA PHE A 417 15.59 -40.98 -23.09
C PHE A 417 16.09 -39.66 -22.52
N PHE A 418 17.37 -39.57 -22.18
CA PHE A 418 17.99 -38.33 -21.73
C PHE A 418 17.87 -37.25 -22.80
N LYS A 419 18.14 -37.57 -24.07
CA LYS A 419 17.98 -36.62 -25.18
C LYS A 419 16.54 -36.12 -25.32
N LYS A 420 15.55 -37.02 -25.21
CA LYS A 420 14.12 -36.62 -25.24
C LYS A 420 13.78 -35.67 -24.10
N TRP A 421 14.14 -36.04 -22.88
CA TRP A 421 13.89 -35.22 -21.69
C TRP A 421 14.58 -33.86 -21.78
N LEU A 422 15.84 -33.81 -22.20
CA LEU A 422 16.61 -32.57 -22.31
C LEU A 422 16.08 -31.65 -23.41
N VAL A 423 15.70 -32.20 -24.57
CA VAL A 423 15.08 -31.43 -25.66
C VAL A 423 13.72 -30.89 -25.23
N ALA A 424 12.91 -31.70 -24.55
CA ALA A 424 11.62 -31.26 -24.00
C ALA A 424 11.80 -30.17 -22.93
N MET A 425 12.83 -30.26 -22.09
CA MET A 425 13.18 -29.21 -21.13
C MET A 425 13.53 -27.90 -21.83
N VAL A 426 14.37 -27.92 -22.85
CA VAL A 426 14.70 -26.68 -23.59
C VAL A 426 13.45 -26.12 -24.27
N ALA A 427 12.60 -26.97 -24.84
CA ALA A 427 11.35 -26.54 -25.46
C ALA A 427 10.39 -25.86 -24.46
N SER A 428 10.23 -26.40 -23.24
CA SER A 428 9.35 -25.79 -22.22
C SER A 428 9.86 -24.46 -21.67
N LEU A 429 11.16 -24.18 -21.79
CA LEU A 429 11.74 -22.88 -21.41
C LEU A 429 11.54 -21.80 -22.48
N LEU A 430 11.27 -22.21 -23.72
CA LEU A 430 11.17 -21.32 -24.88
C LEU A 430 9.73 -21.10 -25.36
N ASP A 431 8.86 -22.10 -25.20
CA ASP A 431 7.44 -22.04 -25.60
C ASP A 431 6.54 -22.30 -24.39
N GLU A 432 5.75 -21.28 -24.03
CA GLU A 432 4.80 -21.32 -22.91
C GLU A 432 3.68 -22.36 -23.08
N ASN A 433 3.49 -22.90 -24.29
CA ASN A 433 2.50 -23.94 -24.57
C ASN A 433 3.06 -25.36 -24.42
N VAL A 434 4.38 -25.50 -24.25
CA VAL A 434 5.07 -26.79 -24.15
C VAL A 434 5.38 -27.09 -22.70
N VAL A 435 4.96 -28.27 -22.24
CA VAL A 435 5.32 -28.81 -20.93
C VAL A 435 6.10 -30.10 -21.12
N ASN A 436 7.18 -30.26 -20.37
CA ASN A 436 7.90 -31.52 -20.34
C ASN A 436 7.16 -32.53 -19.44
N HIS A 437 6.57 -33.54 -20.07
CA HIS A 437 5.79 -34.57 -19.37
C HIS A 437 6.66 -35.73 -18.89
N GLU A 438 7.94 -35.77 -19.30
CA GLU A 438 8.88 -36.82 -18.92
C GLU A 438 9.56 -36.45 -17.60
N ILE A 439 9.68 -37.42 -16.70
CA ILE A 439 10.43 -37.27 -15.44
C ILE A 439 11.67 -38.15 -15.52
N LEU A 440 12.85 -37.52 -15.48
CA LEU A 440 14.11 -38.25 -15.45
C LEU A 440 14.48 -38.62 -14.02
N VAL A 441 14.63 -39.91 -13.72
CA VAL A 441 14.94 -40.39 -12.36
C VAL A 441 16.27 -41.16 -12.36
N LEU A 442 17.18 -40.76 -11.47
CA LEU A 442 18.46 -41.44 -11.26
C LEU A 442 18.43 -42.23 -9.94
N ILE A 443 18.52 -43.56 -10.02
CA ILE A 443 18.52 -44.46 -8.85
C ILE A 443 19.89 -45.11 -8.71
N GLY A 444 20.41 -45.14 -7.49
CA GLY A 444 21.65 -45.82 -7.15
C GLY A 444 22.20 -45.35 -5.81
N ARG A 445 23.34 -45.91 -5.39
CA ARG A 445 23.91 -45.63 -4.06
C ARG A 445 24.01 -44.14 -3.72
N GLN A 446 23.90 -43.80 -2.44
CA GLN A 446 24.14 -42.44 -1.96
C GLN A 446 25.61 -42.03 -2.23
N GLY A 447 25.84 -40.74 -2.45
CA GLY A 447 27.19 -40.19 -2.64
C GLY A 447 27.81 -40.37 -4.04
N ILE A 448 27.07 -40.88 -5.02
CA ILE A 448 27.56 -41.05 -6.42
C ILE A 448 27.28 -39.84 -7.33
N TYR A 449 27.10 -38.65 -6.76
CA TYR A 449 26.94 -37.37 -7.47
C TYR A 449 25.67 -37.20 -8.34
N LYS A 450 24.58 -37.96 -8.10
CA LYS A 450 23.32 -37.88 -8.88
C LYS A 450 22.76 -36.45 -8.95
N THR A 451 22.50 -35.85 -7.79
CA THR A 451 21.97 -34.48 -7.68
C THR A 451 22.97 -33.45 -8.21
N THR A 452 24.27 -33.65 -7.95
CA THR A 452 25.34 -32.77 -8.45
C THR A 452 25.38 -32.74 -9.98
N TRP A 453 25.22 -33.90 -10.62
CA TRP A 453 25.19 -34.00 -12.08
C TRP A 453 23.96 -33.30 -12.65
N LEU A 454 22.77 -33.53 -12.07
CA LEU A 454 21.52 -32.85 -12.46
C LEU A 454 21.61 -31.32 -12.31
N ASN A 455 22.17 -30.82 -11.21
CA ASN A 455 22.38 -29.38 -11.00
C ASN A 455 23.36 -28.77 -12.03
N ASN A 456 24.35 -29.55 -12.49
CA ASN A 456 25.32 -29.12 -13.49
C ASN A 456 24.84 -29.24 -14.93
N LEU A 457 23.61 -29.73 -15.17
CA LEU A 457 22.96 -29.61 -16.48
C LEU A 457 22.71 -28.14 -16.84
N LEU A 458 22.48 -27.28 -15.84
CA LEU A 458 22.39 -25.85 -16.04
C LEU A 458 23.80 -25.21 -15.97
N PRO A 459 24.15 -24.33 -16.92
CA PRO A 459 25.40 -23.59 -16.89
C PRO A 459 25.47 -22.68 -15.65
N PRO A 460 26.65 -22.26 -15.19
CA PRO A 460 26.83 -21.51 -13.94
C PRO A 460 25.89 -20.30 -13.77
N GLN A 461 25.60 -19.58 -14.85
CA GLN A 461 24.72 -18.40 -14.85
C GLN A 461 23.25 -18.75 -14.65
N LEU A 462 22.83 -19.98 -14.99
CA LEU A 462 21.46 -20.48 -14.89
C LEU A 462 21.25 -21.43 -13.71
N ARG A 463 22.30 -21.82 -12.97
CA ARG A 463 22.18 -22.72 -11.79
C ARG A 463 21.20 -22.20 -10.73
N LYS A 464 20.94 -20.89 -10.66
CA LYS A 464 19.92 -20.32 -9.77
C LYS A 464 18.49 -20.80 -10.08
N TYR A 465 18.26 -21.38 -11.26
CA TYR A 465 16.99 -21.95 -11.70
C TYR A 465 16.92 -23.48 -11.51
N PHE A 466 17.83 -24.06 -10.73
CA PHE A 466 17.72 -25.42 -10.22
C PHE A 466 17.15 -25.38 -8.80
N TYR A 467 16.04 -26.09 -8.58
CA TYR A 467 15.42 -26.23 -7.26
C TYR A 467 15.53 -27.67 -6.78
N LEU A 468 16.06 -27.86 -5.58
CA LEU A 468 16.13 -29.16 -4.91
C LEU A 468 15.03 -29.24 -3.85
N LYS A 469 14.11 -30.20 -4.02
CA LYS A 469 13.03 -30.46 -3.07
C LYS A 469 13.35 -31.72 -2.27
N SER A 470 13.83 -31.51 -1.04
CA SER A 470 14.16 -32.59 -0.10
C SER A 470 12.94 -33.23 0.58
N ASN A 471 11.78 -32.54 0.62
CA ASN A 471 10.53 -33.10 1.12
C ASN A 471 9.56 -33.32 -0.05
N SER A 472 9.85 -34.33 -0.86
CA SER A 472 9.06 -34.71 -2.05
C SER A 472 7.65 -35.21 -1.71
N ARG A 473 7.44 -35.70 -0.48
CA ARG A 473 6.17 -36.24 0.04
C ARG A 473 5.07 -35.19 0.23
N ASN A 474 5.43 -33.92 0.42
CA ASN A 474 4.45 -32.85 0.62
C ASN A 474 4.57 -31.77 -0.47
N ILE A 475 3.56 -31.69 -1.33
CA ILE A 475 3.41 -30.66 -2.35
C ILE A 475 2.50 -29.56 -1.79
N SER A 476 3.10 -28.43 -1.44
CA SER A 476 2.47 -27.21 -0.96
C SER A 476 2.06 -26.28 -2.11
N LYS A 477 1.38 -25.17 -1.79
CA LYS A 477 1.07 -24.12 -2.77
C LYS A 477 2.33 -23.40 -3.28
N ASP A 478 3.33 -23.24 -2.42
CA ASP A 478 4.60 -22.62 -2.81
C ASP A 478 5.34 -23.52 -3.82
N ASP A 479 5.18 -24.84 -3.71
CA ASP A 479 5.73 -25.79 -4.69
C ASP A 479 5.10 -25.62 -6.08
N LEU A 480 3.82 -25.22 -6.16
CA LEU A 480 3.20 -24.91 -7.46
C LEU A 480 3.90 -23.73 -8.12
N LEU A 481 4.27 -22.69 -7.36
CA LEU A 481 4.99 -21.55 -7.92
C LEU A 481 6.38 -21.92 -8.40
N THR A 482 7.04 -22.92 -7.79
CA THR A 482 8.35 -23.39 -8.25
C THR A 482 8.32 -23.92 -9.69
N LEU A 483 7.20 -24.50 -10.13
CA LEU A 483 7.01 -24.99 -11.50
C LEU A 483 7.07 -23.88 -12.57
N SER A 484 6.82 -22.64 -12.15
CA SER A 484 6.86 -21.46 -13.02
C SER A 484 8.12 -20.61 -12.84
N GLU A 485 8.94 -20.87 -11.82
CA GLU A 485 10.09 -20.04 -11.45
C GLU A 485 11.44 -20.74 -11.66
N PHE A 486 11.46 -22.06 -11.81
CA PHE A 486 12.67 -22.88 -11.97
C PHE A 486 12.64 -23.69 -13.27
N ALA A 487 13.82 -23.87 -13.88
CA ALA A 487 13.97 -24.68 -15.09
C ALA A 487 13.97 -26.17 -14.77
N ILE A 488 14.60 -26.54 -13.65
CA ILE A 488 14.70 -27.92 -13.20
C ILE A 488 14.24 -27.98 -11.74
N VAL A 489 13.28 -28.84 -11.46
CA VAL A 489 12.84 -29.19 -10.10
C VAL A 489 13.25 -30.63 -9.84
N CYS A 490 14.24 -30.80 -8.96
CA CYS A 490 14.78 -32.10 -8.58
C CYS A 490 14.14 -32.58 -7.27
N LEU A 491 13.46 -33.71 -7.33
CA LEU A 491 12.79 -34.35 -6.20
C LEU A 491 13.70 -35.41 -5.57
N GLU A 492 14.06 -35.25 -4.30
CA GLU A 492 14.83 -36.28 -3.58
C GLU A 492 13.91 -37.41 -3.08
N GLU A 493 14.49 -38.62 -2.97
CA GLU A 493 13.81 -39.82 -2.46
C GLU A 493 12.51 -40.15 -3.21
N LEU A 494 12.53 -39.96 -4.53
CA LEU A 494 11.35 -40.19 -5.39
C LEU A 494 10.90 -41.66 -5.38
N ASP A 495 11.83 -42.58 -5.14
CA ASP A 495 11.62 -44.01 -4.99
C ASP A 495 10.86 -44.39 -3.71
N GLU A 496 10.84 -43.51 -2.71
CA GLU A 496 10.09 -43.72 -1.46
C GLU A 496 8.65 -43.19 -1.50
N MET A 497 8.20 -42.64 -2.65
CA MET A 497 6.88 -42.04 -2.75
C MET A 497 5.75 -43.08 -2.69
N GLU A 498 4.72 -42.77 -1.91
CA GLU A 498 3.51 -43.59 -1.81
C GLU A 498 2.56 -43.34 -3.00
N GLY A 499 1.61 -44.26 -3.24
CA GLY A 499 0.70 -44.18 -4.40
C GLY A 499 -0.12 -42.88 -4.49
N ARG A 500 -0.46 -42.27 -3.35
CA ARG A 500 -1.12 -40.95 -3.31
C ARG A 500 -0.21 -39.84 -3.84
N GLU A 501 1.05 -39.87 -3.45
CA GLU A 501 2.05 -38.86 -3.78
C GLU A 501 2.43 -38.95 -5.27
N VAL A 502 2.55 -40.17 -5.80
CA VAL A 502 2.74 -40.41 -7.24
C VAL A 502 1.59 -39.84 -8.07
N ASN A 503 0.34 -39.96 -7.60
CA ASN A 503 -0.81 -39.38 -8.29
C ASN A 503 -0.78 -37.85 -8.28
N GLN A 504 -0.33 -37.23 -7.18
CA GLN A 504 -0.12 -35.79 -7.12
C GLN A 504 0.98 -35.34 -8.09
N LEU A 505 2.10 -36.07 -8.13
CA LEU A 505 3.19 -35.79 -9.06
C LEU A 505 2.72 -35.84 -10.51
N LYS A 506 1.95 -36.86 -10.90
CA LYS A 506 1.35 -36.94 -12.25
C LYS A 506 0.49 -35.72 -12.58
N ALA A 507 -0.33 -35.27 -11.63
CA ALA A 507 -1.15 -34.08 -11.80
C ALA A 507 -0.27 -32.83 -12.02
N LEU A 508 0.81 -32.67 -11.25
CA LEU A 508 1.77 -31.57 -11.43
C LEU A 508 2.45 -31.60 -12.80
N THR A 509 2.95 -32.76 -13.21
CA THR A 509 3.68 -32.93 -14.49
C THR A 509 2.82 -32.58 -15.70
N THR A 510 1.51 -32.81 -15.63
CA THR A 510 0.58 -32.51 -16.74
C THR A 510 -0.03 -31.11 -16.67
N MET A 511 0.19 -30.37 -15.58
CA MET A 511 -0.32 -29.01 -15.41
C MET A 511 0.32 -28.09 -16.44
N ARG A 512 -0.48 -27.34 -17.21
CA ARG A 512 0.05 -26.37 -18.19
C ARG A 512 0.36 -25.01 -17.59
N HIS A 513 -0.46 -24.59 -16.62
CA HIS A 513 -0.32 -23.30 -15.98
C HIS A 513 -0.61 -23.41 -14.50
N VAL A 514 0.13 -22.62 -13.73
CA VAL A 514 -0.04 -22.42 -12.31
C VAL A 514 -0.90 -21.19 -12.10
N ASN A 515 -2.09 -21.36 -11.51
CA ASN A 515 -3.02 -20.26 -11.23
C ASN A 515 -3.08 -20.00 -9.72
N GLU A 516 -1.99 -19.45 -9.19
CA GLU A 516 -1.82 -19.14 -7.78
C GLU A 516 -1.45 -17.67 -7.57
N ARG A 517 -1.74 -17.17 -6.37
CA ARG A 517 -1.40 -15.80 -5.97
C ARG A 517 -0.07 -15.83 -5.23
N ALA A 518 0.97 -15.21 -5.80
CA ALA A 518 2.20 -14.97 -5.06
C ALA A 518 1.94 -14.12 -3.81
N ALA A 519 2.74 -14.31 -2.76
CA ALA A 519 2.63 -13.51 -1.54
C ALA A 519 2.68 -12.02 -1.89
N TYR A 520 1.73 -11.24 -1.37
CA TYR A 520 1.60 -9.79 -1.60
C TYR A 520 1.18 -9.34 -3.02
N ALA A 521 1.00 -10.25 -4.00
CA ALA A 521 0.42 -9.90 -5.29
C ALA A 521 -1.05 -9.45 -5.12
N HIS A 522 -1.58 -8.55 -5.96
CA HIS A 522 -2.98 -8.11 -5.85
C HIS A 522 -3.97 -9.10 -6.45
N TYR A 523 -3.54 -9.89 -7.44
CA TYR A 523 -4.38 -10.81 -8.21
C TYR A 523 -3.75 -12.20 -8.27
N LYS A 524 -4.55 -13.20 -8.62
CA LYS A 524 -4.02 -14.50 -9.07
C LYS A 524 -3.40 -14.31 -10.44
N GLU A 525 -2.23 -14.88 -10.66
CA GLU A 525 -1.54 -14.81 -11.95
C GLU A 525 -1.57 -16.19 -12.59
N ASN A 526 -1.93 -16.25 -13.87
CA ASN A 526 -1.82 -17.47 -14.65
C ASN A 526 -0.38 -17.56 -15.18
N ARG A 527 0.43 -18.44 -14.60
CA ARG A 527 1.86 -18.57 -14.92
C ARG A 527 2.10 -19.86 -15.72
N PRO A 528 2.87 -19.82 -16.82
CA PRO A 528 3.19 -21.03 -17.57
C PRO A 528 4.03 -21.99 -16.70
N HIS A 529 3.78 -23.29 -16.84
CA HIS A 529 4.63 -24.33 -16.27
C HIS A 529 5.84 -24.52 -17.18
N ILE A 530 7.02 -24.09 -16.72
CA ILE A 530 8.27 -24.16 -17.49
C ILE A 530 9.20 -25.26 -16.98
N ALA A 531 9.04 -25.67 -15.72
CA ALA A 531 9.92 -26.61 -15.04
C ALA A 531 9.90 -28.00 -15.70
N SER A 532 11.08 -28.60 -15.83
CA SER A 532 11.21 -30.03 -16.05
C SER A 532 11.50 -30.72 -14.73
N LEU A 533 10.71 -31.75 -14.44
CA LEU A 533 10.88 -32.54 -13.23
C LEU A 533 11.97 -33.60 -13.44
N CYS A 534 12.82 -33.76 -12.43
CA CYS A 534 13.72 -34.89 -12.31
C CYS A 534 13.73 -35.40 -10.87
N GLY A 535 14.31 -36.57 -10.64
CA GLY A 535 14.37 -37.15 -9.31
C GLY A 535 15.62 -37.97 -9.07
N THR A 536 15.91 -38.18 -7.79
CA THR A 536 16.98 -39.06 -7.33
C THR A 536 16.45 -40.03 -6.29
N GLY A 537 16.90 -41.29 -6.34
CA GLY A 537 16.58 -42.34 -5.38
C GLY A 537 17.79 -43.21 -5.03
N ASN A 538 17.65 -44.12 -4.06
CA ASN A 538 18.76 -44.90 -3.51
C ASN A 538 18.84 -46.35 -4.00
#